data_AF-T1GCV1-F1
#
_entry.id   AF-T1GCV1-F1
#
_cell.length_a   1.000
_cell.length_b   1.000
_cell.length_c   1.000
_cell.angle_alpha   90.00
_cell.angle_beta   90.00
_cell.angle_gamma   90.00
#
_symmetry.space_group_name_H-M   'P 1'
#
loop_
_entity.id
_entity.type
_entity.pdbx_description
1 polymer ?
#
loop_
_entity_poly.entity_id
_entity_poly.type
_entity_poly.pdbx_seq_one_letter_code
_entity_poly.pdbx_strand_id
1 'polypeptide(L)'
;GLFLNEGQKWSERRKAITPAFHFNILEDFLEIFARSADVLIDKFDTDKVVNVPPLFLMCAFDVICETSMGLKMNSQSECNVPYVKAVNNHLKLAVLITGEQVSSTIISSPATPALGESCIN
;
A
#
# COMPACT_ATOMS: atom_id res chain seq x y z
N GLY A 1 13.57 3.44 13.60
CA GLY A 1 12.22 2.83 13.43
C GLY A 1 12.31 1.35 13.73
N LEU A 2 11.22 0.58 13.67
CA LEU A 2 11.29 -0.86 13.97
C LEU A 2 12.20 -1.63 13.00
N PHE A 3 12.13 -1.29 11.71
CA PHE A 3 12.86 -1.99 10.63
C PHE A 3 14.39 -1.80 10.68
N LEU A 4 14.87 -0.61 11.01
CA LEU A 4 16.30 -0.26 10.98
C LEU A 4 17.00 -0.40 12.35
N ASN A 5 16.25 -0.66 13.42
CA ASN A 5 16.81 -0.75 14.76
C ASN A 5 17.06 -2.22 15.12
N GLU A 6 18.13 -2.49 15.88
CA GLU A 6 18.49 -3.82 16.35
C GLU A 6 18.61 -3.88 17.89
N GLY A 7 18.74 -5.10 18.43
CA GLY A 7 18.98 -5.35 19.85
C GLY A 7 17.87 -4.85 20.77
N GLN A 8 18.26 -4.26 21.91
CA GLN A 8 17.33 -3.82 22.96
C GLN A 8 16.30 -2.80 22.44
N LYS A 9 16.73 -1.86 21.58
CA LYS A 9 15.86 -0.82 21.01
C LYS A 9 14.79 -1.40 20.07
N TRP A 10 15.08 -2.50 19.38
CA TRP A 10 14.09 -3.23 18.58
C TRP A 10 13.08 -3.96 19.46
N SER A 11 13.58 -4.65 20.50
CA SER A 11 12.76 -5.45 21.41
C SER A 11 11.71 -4.60 22.12
N GLU A 12 12.13 -3.46 22.68
CA GLU A 12 11.25 -2.51 23.36
C GLU A 12 10.16 -1.97 22.43
N ARG A 13 10.53 -1.57 21.21
CA ARG A 13 9.58 -1.02 20.23
C ARG A 13 8.63 -2.07 19.69
N ARG A 14 9.11 -3.30 19.47
CA ARG A 14 8.25 -4.41 19.03
C ARG A 14 7.21 -4.74 20.09
N LYS A 15 7.61 -4.79 21.36
CA LYS A 15 6.70 -5.00 22.50
C LYS A 15 5.58 -3.96 22.56
N ALA A 16 5.87 -2.70 22.22
CA ALA A 16 4.86 -1.63 22.19
C ALA A 16 3.88 -1.76 21.01
N ILE A 17 4.31 -2.27 19.85
CA ILE A 17 3.49 -2.33 18.61
C ILE A 17 2.66 -3.62 18.53
N THR A 18 3.16 -4.75 19.06
CA THR A 18 2.46 -6.04 19.03
C THR A 18 1.00 -6.02 19.49
N PRO A 19 0.57 -5.28 20.54
CA PRO A 19 -0.84 -5.27 20.94
C PRO A 19 -1.78 -4.71 19.87
N ALA A 20 -1.33 -3.83 18.96
CA ALA A 20 -2.16 -3.26 17.90
C ALA A 20 -2.57 -4.28 16.82
N PHE A 21 -1.94 -5.46 16.80
CA PHE A 21 -2.23 -6.55 15.87
C PHE A 21 -2.85 -7.77 16.59
N HIS A 22 -3.46 -7.56 17.76
CA HIS A 22 -4.21 -8.59 18.45
C HIS A 22 -5.55 -8.84 17.74
N PHE A 23 -6.03 -10.10 17.72
CA PHE A 23 -7.21 -10.52 16.95
C PHE A 23 -8.45 -9.65 17.16
N ASN A 24 -8.77 -9.28 18.41
CA ASN A 24 -9.91 -8.40 18.70
C ASN A 24 -9.87 -7.06 17.93
N ILE A 25 -8.68 -6.50 17.72
CA ILE A 25 -8.52 -5.24 16.97
C ILE A 25 -8.61 -5.51 15.45
N LEU A 26 -8.10 -6.65 15.00
CA LEU A 26 -8.17 -7.05 13.60
C LEU A 26 -9.62 -7.33 13.15
N GLU A 27 -10.47 -7.82 14.05
CA GLU A 27 -11.90 -7.99 13.78
C GLU A 27 -12.57 -6.65 13.44
N ASP A 28 -12.25 -5.58 14.17
CA ASP A 28 -12.75 -4.23 13.88
C ASP A 28 -12.27 -3.71 12.51
N PHE A 29 -11.11 -4.16 12.04
CA PHE A 29 -10.58 -3.77 10.72
C PHE A 29 -11.26 -4.47 9.54
N LEU A 30 -12.01 -5.55 9.78
CA LEU A 30 -12.72 -6.25 8.70
C LEU A 30 -13.74 -5.37 8.00
N GLU A 31 -14.41 -4.47 8.73
CA GLU A 31 -15.35 -3.50 8.14
C GLU A 31 -14.64 -2.56 7.15
N ILE A 32 -13.43 -2.11 7.49
CA ILE A 32 -12.60 -1.25 6.65
C ILE A 32 -12.14 -2.01 5.41
N PHE A 33 -11.74 -3.27 5.56
CA PHE A 33 -11.33 -4.13 4.44
C PHE A 33 -12.48 -4.38 3.48
N ALA A 34 -13.67 -4.72 3.99
CA ALA A 34 -14.86 -4.96 3.18
C ALA A 34 -15.24 -3.73 2.36
N ARG A 35 -15.36 -2.56 3.01
CA ARG A 35 -15.70 -1.31 2.32
C ARG A 35 -14.66 -0.92 1.27
N SER A 36 -13.37 -1.12 1.54
CA SER A 36 -12.31 -0.83 0.58
C SER A 36 -12.28 -1.82 -0.59
N ALA A 37 -12.69 -3.07 -0.35
CA ALA A 37 -12.84 -4.10 -1.37
C ALA A 37 -14.06 -3.85 -2.26
N ASP A 38 -15.18 -3.37 -1.72
CA ASP A 38 -16.36 -3.00 -2.52
C ASP A 38 -16.00 -1.92 -3.56
N VAL A 39 -15.28 -0.88 -3.13
CA VAL A 39 -14.78 0.19 -4.03
C VAL A 39 -13.83 -0.37 -5.10
N LEU A 40 -13.04 -1.40 -4.76
CA LEU A 40 -12.15 -2.05 -5.71
C LEU A 40 -12.92 -2.87 -6.74
N ILE A 41 -13.98 -3.58 -6.31
CA ILE A 41 -14.85 -4.38 -7.18
C ILE A 41 -15.59 -3.47 -8.17
N ASP A 42 -16.09 -2.32 -7.72
CA ASP A 42 -16.76 -1.33 -8.58
C ASP A 42 -15.87 -0.81 -9.74
N LYS A 43 -14.54 -0.94 -9.60
CA LYS A 43 -13.56 -0.54 -10.62
C LYS A 43 -13.23 -1.63 -11.62
N PHE A 44 -13.60 -2.88 -11.33
CA PHE A 44 -13.43 -3.97 -12.27
C PHE A 44 -14.60 -3.98 -13.25
N ASP A 45 -14.28 -3.66 -14.52
CA ASP A 45 -15.20 -3.83 -15.64
C ASP A 45 -15.02 -5.25 -16.19
N THR A 46 -16.11 -6.04 -16.27
CA THR A 46 -16.10 -7.44 -16.73
C THR A 46 -15.64 -7.59 -18.18
N ASP A 47 -15.73 -6.52 -18.98
CA ASP A 47 -15.48 -6.59 -20.42
C ASP A 47 -14.05 -6.12 -20.81
N LYS A 48 -13.20 -5.79 -19.83
CA LYS A 48 -11.85 -5.23 -20.09
C LYS A 48 -10.75 -6.00 -19.38
N VAL A 49 -9.59 -6.09 -20.05
CA VAL A 49 -8.36 -6.56 -19.42
C VAL A 49 -7.82 -5.44 -18.54
N VAL A 50 -7.81 -5.67 -17.22
CA VAL A 50 -7.40 -4.69 -16.22
C VAL A 50 -6.03 -5.05 -15.63
N ASN A 51 -5.16 -4.05 -15.49
CA ASN A 51 -3.90 -4.20 -14.77
C ASN A 51 -4.17 -4.19 -13.25
N VAL A 52 -4.12 -5.37 -12.61
CA VAL A 52 -4.51 -5.56 -11.20
C VAL A 52 -3.55 -4.91 -10.18
N PRO A 53 -2.21 -5.06 -10.29
CA PRO A 53 -1.26 -4.51 -9.32
C PRO A 53 -1.47 -3.04 -8.90
N PRO A 54 -1.67 -2.06 -9.81
CA PRO A 54 -1.87 -0.67 -9.40
C PRO A 54 -3.18 -0.45 -8.64
N LEU A 55 -4.26 -1.16 -9.01
CA LEU A 55 -5.55 -1.05 -8.32
C LEU A 55 -5.48 -1.65 -6.92
N PHE A 56 -4.85 -2.82 -6.81
CA PHE A 56 -4.66 -3.49 -5.53
C PHE A 56 -3.76 -2.67 -4.59
N LEU A 57 -2.70 -2.05 -5.11
CA LEU A 57 -1.81 -1.20 -4.32
C LEU A 57 -2.55 0.01 -3.72
N MET A 58 -3.46 0.63 -4.49
CA MET A 58 -4.26 1.76 -4.00
C MET A 58 -5.28 1.31 -2.95
N CYS A 59 -5.91 0.15 -3.15
CA CYS A 59 -6.79 -0.45 -2.15
C CYS A 59 -6.03 -0.77 -0.84
N ALA A 60 -4.88 -1.43 -0.93
CA ALA A 60 -4.05 -1.75 0.23
C ALA A 60 -3.55 -0.49 0.96
N PHE A 61 -3.26 0.58 0.21
CA PHE A 61 -2.84 1.85 0.79
C PHE A 61 -3.97 2.52 1.59
N ASP A 62 -5.19 2.56 1.07
CA ASP A 62 -6.36 3.09 1.79
C ASP A 62 -6.63 2.29 3.07
N VAL A 63 -6.56 0.96 2.97
CA VAL A 63 -6.74 0.05 4.10
C VAL A 63 -5.71 0.32 5.21
N ILE A 64 -4.42 0.40 4.88
CA ILE A 64 -3.37 0.63 5.87
C ILE A 64 -3.49 2.03 6.48
N CYS A 65 -3.83 3.05 5.67
CA CYS A 65 -4.01 4.40 6.18
C CYS A 65 -5.17 4.51 7.15
N GLU A 66 -6.28 3.84 6.85
CA GLU A 66 -7.46 3.91 7.68
C GLU A 66 -7.32 3.07 8.97
N THR A 67 -6.76 1.87 8.88
CA THR A 67 -6.54 1.01 10.06
C THR A 67 -5.45 1.53 10.99
N SER A 68 -4.36 2.08 10.45
CA SER A 68 -3.23 2.54 11.28
C SER A 68 -3.28 4.00 11.68
N MET A 69 -3.84 4.89 10.83
CA MET A 69 -3.86 6.34 11.06
C MET A 69 -5.27 6.87 11.33
N GLY A 70 -6.32 6.07 11.11
CA GLY A 70 -7.71 6.53 11.24
C GLY A 70 -8.11 7.55 10.16
N LEU A 71 -7.37 7.60 9.04
CA LEU A 71 -7.57 8.58 7.97
C LEU A 71 -8.10 7.90 6.71
N LYS A 72 -9.22 8.42 6.19
CA LYS A 72 -9.78 8.01 4.90
C LYS A 72 -9.08 8.76 3.78
N MET A 73 -8.12 8.10 3.13
CA MET A 73 -7.34 8.72 2.05
C MET A 73 -8.09 8.71 0.71
N ASN A 74 -9.06 7.79 0.53
CA ASN A 74 -9.87 7.63 -0.69
C ASN A 74 -9.02 7.61 -1.97
N SER A 75 -7.81 7.06 -1.90
CA SER A 75 -6.82 7.07 -2.98
C SER A 75 -7.31 6.30 -4.19
N GLN A 76 -8.21 5.34 -3.98
CA GLN A 76 -8.91 4.69 -5.07
C GLN A 76 -9.69 5.70 -5.93
N SER A 77 -10.43 6.63 -5.36
CA SER A 77 -11.24 7.59 -6.12
C SER A 77 -10.45 8.85 -6.51
N GLU A 78 -9.62 9.34 -5.60
CA GLU A 78 -8.83 10.56 -5.76
C GLU A 78 -7.41 10.20 -6.20
N CYS A 79 -7.24 10.13 -7.51
CA CYS A 79 -6.09 9.57 -8.23
C CYS A 79 -4.77 10.36 -8.10
N ASN A 80 -4.62 11.27 -7.12
CA ASN A 80 -3.44 12.14 -7.01
C ASN A 80 -2.97 12.33 -5.57
N VAL A 81 -2.53 11.24 -4.94
CA VAL A 81 -1.88 11.30 -3.63
C VAL A 81 -0.36 11.52 -3.80
N PRO A 82 0.20 12.67 -3.36
CA PRO A 82 1.64 12.93 -3.42
C PRO A 82 2.47 11.85 -2.71
N TYR A 83 1.87 11.19 -1.72
CA TYR A 83 2.49 10.14 -0.92
C TYR A 83 2.89 8.92 -1.76
N VAL A 84 2.00 8.39 -2.60
CA VAL A 84 2.29 7.20 -3.42
C VAL A 84 3.40 7.50 -4.44
N LYS A 85 3.40 8.72 -5.01
CA LYS A 85 4.49 9.20 -5.88
C LYS A 85 5.82 9.30 -5.12
N ALA A 86 5.80 9.84 -3.90
CA ALA A 86 6.99 9.95 -3.06
C ALA A 86 7.56 8.58 -2.68
N VAL A 87 6.70 7.61 -2.34
CA VAL A 87 7.11 6.23 -2.02
C VAL A 87 7.75 5.55 -3.22
N ASN A 88 7.14 5.67 -4.42
CA ASN A 88 7.72 5.10 -5.64
C ASN A 88 9.10 5.71 -5.97
N ASN A 89 9.22 7.03 -5.82
CA ASN A 89 10.51 7.71 -6.02
C ASN A 89 11.55 7.27 -4.98
N HIS A 90 11.17 7.14 -3.71
CA HIS A 90 12.06 6.67 -2.66
C HIS A 90 12.51 5.23 -2.90
N LEU A 91 11.60 4.34 -3.32
CA LEU A 91 11.91 2.94 -3.62
C LEU A 91 12.90 2.83 -4.81
N LYS A 92 12.68 3.61 -5.87
CA LYS A 92 13.60 3.67 -7.02
C LYS A 92 15.00 4.10 -6.60
N LEU A 93 15.11 5.11 -5.74
CA LEU A 93 16.40 5.58 -5.24
C LEU A 93 17.07 4.56 -4.31
N ALA A 94 16.31 3.89 -3.45
CA ALA A 94 16.83 2.87 -2.55
C ALA A 94 17.45 1.70 -3.32
N VAL A 95 16.78 1.20 -4.37
CA VAL A 95 17.30 0.12 -5.23
C VAL A 95 18.60 0.51 -5.92
N LEU A 96 18.74 1.76 -6.35
CA LEU A 96 19.98 2.27 -6.97
C LEU A 96 21.15 2.35 -5.98
N ILE A 97 20.88 2.54 -4.68
CA ILE A 97 21.89 2.71 -3.64
C ILE A 97 22.29 1.38 -3.00
N THR A 98 21.36 0.44 -2.82
CA THR A 98 21.61 -0.82 -2.07
C THR A 98 22.06 -2.00 -2.94
N GLY A 99 21.97 -1.91 -4.27
CA GLY A 99 22.48 -2.95 -5.18
C GLY A 99 21.80 -4.33 -5.07
N GLU A 100 20.76 -4.45 -4.25
CA GLU A 100 19.99 -5.68 -4.06
C GLU A 100 18.77 -5.67 -4.99
N GLN A 101 18.68 -6.68 -5.86
CA GLN A 101 17.57 -6.86 -6.78
C GLN A 101 16.32 -7.26 -6.00
N VAL A 102 15.58 -6.28 -5.47
CA VAL A 102 14.20 -6.51 -5.06
C VAL A 102 13.43 -6.87 -6.32
N SER A 103 13.01 -8.14 -6.40
CA SER A 103 12.41 -8.84 -7.55
C SER A 103 11.88 -7.89 -8.64
N SER A 104 12.59 -7.87 -9.76
CA SER A 104 12.39 -7.01 -10.93
C SER A 104 10.97 -7.03 -11.52
N THR A 105 10.09 -7.92 -11.08
CA THR A 105 8.74 -8.08 -11.63
C THR A 105 7.79 -6.90 -11.34
N ILE A 106 7.92 -6.21 -10.20
CA ILE A 106 6.99 -5.10 -9.89
C ILE A 106 7.41 -3.77 -10.55
N ILE A 107 8.69 -3.60 -10.86
CA ILE A 107 9.23 -2.30 -11.33
C ILE A 107 9.52 -2.29 -12.85
N SER A 108 9.70 -3.46 -13.48
CA SER A 108 10.08 -3.53 -14.90
C SER A 108 8.94 -3.89 -15.87
N SER A 109 7.67 -3.92 -15.43
CA SER A 109 6.59 -4.04 -16.42
C SER A 109 6.46 -2.69 -17.15
N PRO A 110 6.67 -2.63 -18.48
CA PRO A 110 6.46 -1.41 -19.27
C PRO A 110 4.98 -0.97 -19.27
N ALA A 111 4.09 -1.75 -18.67
CA ALA A 111 2.67 -1.47 -18.50
C ALA A 111 2.32 -0.88 -17.13
N THR A 112 3.29 -0.40 -16.35
CA THR A 112 3.00 0.46 -15.19
C THR A 112 3.03 1.91 -15.67
N PRO A 113 1.92 2.49 -16.16
CA PRO A 113 1.85 3.93 -16.31
C PRO A 113 2.23 4.53 -14.95
N ALA A 114 2.93 5.66 -14.97
CA ALA A 114 3.32 6.35 -13.76
C ALA A 114 2.15 6.32 -12.77
N LEU A 115 2.41 6.03 -11.48
CA LEU A 115 1.38 6.18 -10.44
C LEU A 115 0.86 7.63 -10.51
N GLY A 116 -0.26 7.82 -11.22
CA GLY A 116 -0.75 9.12 -11.70
C GLY A 116 -1.17 9.24 -13.19
N GLU A 117 -0.99 8.24 -14.05
CA GLU A 117 -1.39 8.29 -15.48
C GLU A 117 -2.48 7.29 -15.90
N SER A 118 -3.06 6.55 -14.94
CA SER A 118 -4.22 5.71 -15.23
C SER A 118 -5.21 5.76 -14.06
N CYS A 119 -5.82 6.93 -13.90
CA CYS A 119 -7.22 6.93 -13.53
C CYS A 119 -7.92 6.24 -14.72
N ILE A 120 -8.77 5.27 -14.43
CA ILE A 120 -9.22 4.25 -15.35
C ILE A 120 -10.09 4.91 -16.43
N ASN A 121 -9.48 5.23 -17.59
CA ASN A 121 -9.94 6.12 -18.68
C ASN A 121 -9.82 7.63 -18.43
#